data_AF-A0A963RGL0-F1
#
_entry.id   AF-A0A963RGL0-F1
#
_cell.length_a   1.000
_cell.length_b   1.000
_cell.length_c   1.000
_cell.angle_alpha   90.00
_cell.angle_beta   90.00
_cell.angle_gamma   90.00
#
_symmetry.space_group_name_H-M   'P 1'
#
loop_
_entity.id
_entity.type
_entity.pdbx_description
1 polymer ?
#
loop_
_entity_poly.entity_id
_entity_poly.type
_entity_poly.pdbx_seq_one_letter_code
_entity_poly.pdbx_strand_id
1 'polypeptide(L)'
;ISRKMHLHARRLVIDHPDGDRIDVTAPLPEHFAASMEQLGFDEALGDVEFAPPPPPTREAKKRAAKAHAKDFRKERRGERRKRGGQSPSRKPSRPKGKH
;
A
#
# COMPACT_ATOMS: atom_id res chain seq x y z
N ILE A 1 -30.01 -9.95 25.40
CA ILE A 1 -28.61 -10.02 24.87
C ILE A 1 -27.82 -11.00 25.73
N SER A 2 -27.10 -11.94 25.10
CA SER A 2 -26.34 -13.00 25.77
C SER A 2 -25.08 -12.48 26.49
N ARG A 3 -24.53 -13.23 27.45
CA ARG A 3 -23.20 -12.93 28.05
C ARG A 3 -22.03 -13.58 27.29
N LYS A 4 -22.30 -14.33 26.23
CA LYS A 4 -21.27 -14.93 25.35
C LYS A 4 -20.59 -13.84 24.52
N MET A 5 -19.44 -14.17 23.94
CA MET A 5 -18.72 -13.28 23.04
C MET A 5 -19.54 -12.96 21.79
N HIS A 6 -19.81 -11.67 21.55
CA HIS A 6 -20.42 -11.15 20.32
C HIS A 6 -19.34 -10.71 19.33
N LEU A 7 -18.37 -11.59 19.07
CA LEU A 7 -17.35 -11.39 18.05
C LEU A 7 -17.39 -12.61 17.13
N HIS A 8 -17.72 -12.38 15.85
CA HIS A 8 -17.81 -13.42 14.84
C HIS A 8 -17.22 -12.92 13.52
N ALA A 9 -16.24 -13.64 12.98
CA ALA A 9 -15.68 -13.36 11.67
C ALA A 9 -16.56 -14.01 10.59
N ARG A 10 -17.52 -13.25 10.05
CA ARG A 10 -18.55 -13.77 9.14
C ARG A 10 -18.04 -14.09 7.74
N ARG A 11 -17.11 -13.31 7.19
CA ARG A 11 -16.57 -13.48 5.82
C ARG A 11 -15.05 -13.42 5.82
N LEU A 12 -14.42 -14.33 5.08
CA LEU A 12 -12.98 -14.39 4.86
C LEU A 12 -12.70 -14.34 3.36
N VAL A 13 -11.90 -13.34 2.95
CA VAL A 13 -11.42 -13.20 1.58
C VAL A 13 -9.89 -13.20 1.59
N ILE A 14 -9.29 -14.24 1.03
CA ILE A 14 -7.83 -14.40 0.97
C ILE A 14 -7.40 -14.88 -0.42
N ASP A 15 -6.21 -14.46 -0.86
CA ASP A 15 -5.63 -14.93 -2.11
C ASP A 15 -4.97 -16.31 -1.88
N HIS A 16 -5.25 -17.28 -2.75
CA HIS A 16 -4.68 -18.62 -2.71
C HIS A 16 -3.31 -18.65 -3.42
N PRO A 17 -2.32 -19.42 -2.94
CA PRO A 17 -1.01 -19.55 -3.61
C PRO A 17 -1.10 -20.01 -5.07
N ASP A 18 -2.13 -20.78 -5.44
CA ASP A 18 -2.32 -21.24 -6.83
C ASP A 18 -2.97 -20.19 -7.74
N GLY A 19 -3.26 -18.99 -7.22
CA GLY A 19 -3.72 -17.82 -7.98
C GLY A 19 -5.22 -17.53 -7.89
N ASP A 20 -6.02 -18.47 -7.38
CA ASP A 20 -7.45 -18.27 -7.15
C ASP A 20 -7.72 -17.52 -5.84
N ARG A 21 -8.91 -16.97 -5.66
CA ARG A 21 -9.31 -16.30 -4.42
C ARG A 21 -10.28 -17.17 -3.63
N ILE A 22 -10.00 -17.37 -2.34
CA ILE A 22 -10.92 -18.01 -1.41
C ILE A 22 -11.83 -16.92 -0.83
N ASP A 23 -13.13 -17.08 -1.03
CA ASP A 23 -14.19 -16.23 -0.45
C ASP A 23 -15.21 -17.13 0.24
N VAL A 24 -15.20 -17.13 1.58
CA VAL A 24 -16.03 -18.03 2.40
C VAL A 24 -16.83 -17.21 3.39
N THR A 25 -18.11 -17.53 3.52
CA THR A 25 -19.03 -16.92 4.48
C THR A 25 -19.58 -17.97 5.44
N ALA A 26 -19.59 -17.65 6.74
CA ALA A 26 -20.12 -18.49 7.81
C ALA A 26 -21.45 -17.94 8.33
N PRO A 27 -22.39 -18.81 8.75
CA PRO A 27 -23.64 -18.38 9.37
C PRO A 27 -23.40 -17.84 10.78
N LEU A 28 -24.28 -16.93 11.20
CA LEU A 28 -24.21 -16.27 12.49
C LEU A 28 -24.47 -17.25 13.65
N PRO A 29 -23.67 -17.24 14.72
CA PRO A 29 -23.95 -18.06 15.90
C PRO A 29 -25.27 -17.67 16.57
N GLU A 30 -25.99 -18.65 17.10
CA GLU A 30 -27.33 -18.51 17.68
C GLU A 30 -27.43 -17.37 18.72
N HIS A 31 -26.45 -17.25 19.62
CA HIS A 31 -26.47 -16.20 20.65
C HIS A 31 -26.24 -14.79 20.12
N PHE A 32 -25.63 -14.66 18.94
CA PHE A 32 -25.44 -13.38 18.28
C PHE A 32 -26.69 -13.03 17.47
N ALA A 33 -27.25 -14.00 16.72
CA ALA A 33 -28.49 -13.82 15.96
C ALA A 33 -29.65 -13.33 16.85
N ALA A 34 -29.83 -13.96 18.02
CA ALA A 34 -30.84 -13.53 18.99
C ALA A 34 -30.61 -12.10 19.50
N SER A 35 -29.35 -11.65 19.60
CA SER A 35 -29.04 -10.26 20.00
C SER A 35 -29.32 -9.26 18.87
N MET A 36 -29.08 -9.62 17.61
CA MET A 36 -29.40 -8.78 16.44
C MET A 36 -30.91 -8.54 16.33
N GLU A 37 -31.70 -9.60 16.47
CA GLU A 37 -33.16 -9.54 16.42
C GLU A 37 -33.74 -8.70 17.57
N GLN A 38 -33.24 -8.90 18.80
CA GLN A 38 -33.65 -8.10 19.97
C GLN A 38 -33.36 -6.61 19.82
N LEU A 39 -32.30 -6.26 19.10
CA LEU A 39 -31.91 -4.87 18.84
C LEU A 39 -32.57 -4.29 17.58
N GLY A 40 -33.30 -5.12 16.82
CA GLY A 40 -33.93 -4.71 15.56
C GLY A 40 -32.94 -4.42 14.43
N PHE A 41 -31.77 -5.05 14.45
CA PHE A 41 -30.80 -4.94 13.36
C PHE A 41 -31.09 -5.94 12.24
N ASP A 42 -30.90 -5.49 11.00
CA ASP A 42 -31.00 -6.32 9.81
C ASP A 42 -29.58 -6.73 9.35
N GLU A 43 -29.34 -8.04 9.24
CA GLU A 43 -28.07 -8.62 8.80
C GLU A 43 -27.70 -8.19 7.37
N ALA A 44 -28.69 -8.01 6.50
CA ALA A 44 -28.48 -7.67 5.09
C ALA A 44 -27.82 -6.28 4.93
N LEU A 45 -28.04 -5.37 5.88
CA LEU A 45 -27.42 -4.04 5.87
C LEU A 45 -25.90 -4.09 6.09
N GLY A 46 -25.40 -5.16 6.71
CA GLY A 46 -23.96 -5.37 6.96
C GLY A 46 -23.22 -6.02 5.79
N ASP A 47 -23.94 -6.58 4.81
CA ASP A 47 -23.38 -7.31 3.67
C ASP A 47 -22.91 -6.39 2.54
N VAL A 48 -22.09 -5.41 2.92
CA VAL A 48 -21.49 -4.48 1.96
C VAL A 48 -20.38 -5.19 1.19
N GLU A 49 -20.45 -5.15 -0.15
CA GLU A 49 -19.37 -5.63 -1.00
C GLU A 49 -18.11 -4.80 -0.76
N PHE A 50 -17.01 -5.47 -0.42
CA PHE A 50 -15.70 -4.85 -0.42
C PHE A 50 -15.24 -4.66 -1.87
N ALA A 51 -15.73 -3.58 -2.49
CA ALA A 51 -15.32 -3.22 -3.84
C ALA A 51 -13.79 -3.01 -3.85
N PRO A 52 -13.06 -3.64 -4.80
CA PRO A 52 -11.65 -3.32 -4.96
C PRO A 52 -11.50 -1.81 -5.22
N PRO A 53 -10.40 -1.19 -4.75
CA PRO A 53 -10.17 0.21 -5.04
C PRO A 53 -10.26 0.43 -6.55
N PRO A 54 -10.90 1.53 -6.99
CA PRO A 54 -11.11 1.77 -8.40
C PRO A 54 -9.77 1.74 -9.13
N PRO A 55 -9.74 1.19 -10.36
CA PRO A 55 -8.50 1.11 -11.12
C PRO A 55 -7.87 2.50 -11.26
N PRO A 56 -6.54 2.63 -11.17
CA PRO A 56 -5.89 3.94 -11.17
C PRO A 56 -6.17 4.67 -12.48
N THR A 57 -6.49 5.96 -12.36
CA THR A 57 -6.74 6.85 -13.51
C THR A 57 -5.52 6.93 -14.42
N ARG A 58 -5.72 7.33 -15.69
CA ARG A 58 -4.61 7.54 -16.63
C ARG A 58 -3.56 8.52 -16.08
N GLU A 59 -4.02 9.55 -15.38
CA GLU A 59 -3.16 10.55 -14.73
C GLU A 59 -2.33 9.95 -13.58
N ALA A 60 -2.96 9.14 -12.73
CA ALA A 60 -2.27 8.44 -11.64
C ALA A 60 -1.19 7.49 -12.18
N LYS A 61 -1.50 6.73 -13.23
CA LYS A 61 -0.53 5.87 -13.94
C LYS A 61 0.64 6.68 -14.50
N LYS A 62 0.37 7.83 -15.13
CA LYS A 62 1.40 8.74 -15.68
C LYS A 62 2.30 9.31 -14.58
N ARG A 63 1.73 9.70 -13.43
CA ARG A 63 2.48 10.19 -12.28
C ARG A 63 3.38 9.11 -11.69
N ALA A 64 2.88 7.90 -11.52
CA ALA A 64 3.64 6.75 -11.04
C ALA A 64 4.83 6.43 -11.97
N ALA A 65 4.60 6.39 -13.29
CA ALA A 65 5.65 6.17 -14.27
C ALA A 65 6.74 7.27 -14.24
N LYS A 66 6.32 8.54 -14.11
CA LYS A 66 7.27 9.67 -14.01
C LYS A 66 8.09 9.60 -12.72
N ALA A 67 7.47 9.22 -11.60
CA ALA A 67 8.17 9.02 -10.33
C ALA A 67 9.21 7.91 -10.44
N HIS A 68 8.81 6.74 -10.93
CA HIS A 68 9.71 5.61 -11.17
C HIS A 68 10.91 6.01 -12.06
N ALA A 69 10.65 6.71 -13.17
CA ALA A 69 11.71 7.19 -14.05
C ALA A 69 12.62 8.25 -13.40
N LYS A 70 12.13 9.02 -12.42
CA LYS A 70 12.93 9.99 -11.67
C LYS A 70 13.84 9.27 -10.67
N ASP A 71 13.31 8.27 -9.97
CA ASP A 71 14.06 7.52 -8.96
C ASP A 71 15.18 6.70 -9.61
N PHE A 72 14.88 6.02 -10.72
CA PHE A 72 15.88 5.32 -11.52
C PHE A 72 17.01 6.25 -12.03
N ARG A 73 16.67 7.48 -12.44
CA ARG A 73 17.68 8.48 -12.85
C ARG A 73 18.53 8.94 -11.67
N LYS A 74 17.94 9.12 -10.48
CA LYS A 74 18.67 9.53 -9.28
C LYS A 74 19.65 8.45 -8.84
N GLU A 75 19.22 7.19 -8.81
CA GLU A 75 20.06 6.03 -8.45
C GLU A 75 21.29 5.95 -9.37
N ARG A 76 21.07 6.01 -10.70
CA ARG A 76 22.16 6.06 -11.68
C ARG A 76 23.09 7.26 -11.52
N ARG A 77 22.58 8.42 -11.08
CA ARG A 77 23.38 9.64 -10.85
C ARG A 77 24.19 9.55 -9.55
N GLY A 78 23.66 8.94 -8.50
CA GLY A 78 24.36 8.68 -7.24
C GLY A 78 25.61 7.82 -7.44
N GLU A 79 25.49 6.78 -8.27
CA GLU A 79 26.58 5.88 -8.65
C GLU A 79 27.72 6.59 -9.42
N ARG A 80 27.38 7.61 -10.22
CA ARG A 80 28.37 8.46 -10.91
C ARG A 80 29.05 9.46 -9.98
N ARG A 81 28.33 10.06 -9.03
CA ARG A 81 28.92 10.99 -8.04
C ARG A 81 29.89 10.31 -7.10
N LYS A 82 29.62 9.06 -6.70
CA LYS A 82 30.52 8.29 -5.84
C LYS A 82 31.86 7.93 -6.53
N ARG A 83 31.86 7.79 -7.87
CA ARG A 83 33.08 7.60 -8.68
C ARG A 83 33.83 8.89 -9.01
N GLY A 84 33.15 10.04 -9.08
CA GLY A 84 33.77 11.34 -9.35
C GLY A 84 34.36 12.07 -8.14
N GLY A 85 34.15 11.56 -6.92
CA GLY A 85 34.68 12.14 -5.68
C GLY A 85 36.20 11.95 -5.49
N GLN A 86 36.86 11.20 -6.39
CA GLN A 86 38.30 11.04 -6.40
C GLN A 86 38.83 11.55 -7.75
N SER A 87 38.97 12.88 -7.87
CA SER A 87 39.81 13.51 -8.90
C SER A 87 40.88 14.32 -8.18
N PRO A 88 42.17 14.16 -8.53
CA PRO A 88 43.29 14.63 -7.72
C PRO A 88 43.43 16.16 -7.76
N SER A 89 43.72 16.72 -6.59
CA SER A 89 44.27 18.05 -6.28
C SER A 89 44.38 19.07 -7.43
N ARG A 90 43.53 20.10 -7.40
CA ARG A 90 43.82 21.39 -8.04
C ARG A 90 45.07 21.99 -7.36
N LYS A 91 46.20 22.04 -8.06
CA LYS A 91 47.41 22.77 -7.62
C LYS A 91 47.10 24.27 -7.44
N PRO A 92 47.65 24.94 -6.42
CA PRO A 92 47.41 26.36 -6.18
C PRO A 92 48.13 27.24 -7.23
N SER A 93 47.41 28.23 -7.77
CA SER A 93 47.95 29.23 -8.70
C SER A 93 48.85 30.22 -7.96
N ARG A 94 50.07 30.41 -8.47
CA ARG A 94 51.09 31.35 -7.97
C ARG A 94 50.65 32.82 -8.19
N PRO A 95 50.86 33.76 -7.26
CA PRO A 95 50.43 35.14 -7.44
C PRO A 95 51.37 35.88 -8.39
N LYS A 96 50.79 36.65 -9.34
CA LYS A 96 51.52 37.47 -10.31
C LYS A 96 51.91 38.80 -9.64
N GLY A 97 53.20 39.11 -9.61
CA GLY A 97 53.77 40.32 -9.01
C GLY A 97 53.34 41.61 -9.73
N LYS A 98 53.27 42.69 -8.95
CA LYS A 98 53.05 44.07 -9.38
C LYS A 98 54.32 44.63 -10.03
N HIS A 99 54.16 45.30 -11.17
CA HIS A 99 54.98 46.43 -11.60
C HIS A 99 54.07 47.47 -12.22
#